data_AF-A0A066Y2J9-F1
#
_entry.id   AF-A0A066Y2J9-F1
#
_cell.length_a   1.000
_cell.length_b   1.000
_cell.length_c   1.000
_cell.angle_alpha   90.00
_cell.angle_beta   90.00
_cell.angle_gamma   90.00
#
_symmetry.space_group_name_H-M   'P 1'
#
loop_
_entity.id
_entity.type
_entity.pdbx_description
1 polymer ?
#
loop_
_entity_poly.entity_id
_entity_poly.type
_entity_poly.pdbx_seq_one_letter_code
_entity_poly.pdbx_strand_id
1 'polypeptide(L)'
;MSFTPEQLLGDRIVPGQNTSSAGGPNWVQELTGCKKGRPRDCDKQLWGFAYAGADISTTFVPLHWNHTISYEDQIYQWDTYGKPVIGADSTKTLVASWIGINDINDMANFELPFNGLGTWQELYTAVVAEQFAALEAVYIAGHRHFLFMNLPPLDKNLASQVNPARLPSTQMIKTYNDVVNQTAMGFSEKHPDSTVLVFDAYSWLTQVLDEAASFGITNTTSFCPSYKAWDMDTNYAAYGCQPIGEYFWYDSGHITYTAHKALAEKVEEFLLRKSVGRCGGKTSTARVLGNSMDQWESHLIRKQDLPT
;
A
#
# COMPACT_ATOMS: atom_id res chain seq x y z
N MET A 1 -1.23 -0.58 23.12
CA MET A 1 -1.87 -1.92 23.26
C MET A 1 -0.78 -2.99 23.29
N SER A 2 -0.83 -3.95 24.22
CA SER A 2 0.17 -5.01 24.40
C SER A 2 -0.36 -6.38 23.94
N PHE A 3 0.52 -7.28 23.55
CA PHE A 3 0.20 -8.69 23.35
C PHE A 3 1.30 -9.57 23.96
N THR A 4 0.89 -10.73 24.46
CA THR A 4 1.81 -11.77 24.94
C THR A 4 2.47 -12.49 23.77
N PRO A 5 3.66 -13.10 23.98
CA PRO A 5 4.24 -14.05 23.03
C PRO A 5 3.22 -15.09 22.54
N GLU A 6 2.44 -15.66 23.45
CA GLU A 6 1.46 -16.70 23.14
C GLU A 6 0.34 -16.18 22.22
N GLN A 7 -0.13 -14.95 22.43
CA GLN A 7 -1.12 -14.32 21.56
C GLN A 7 -0.56 -14.09 20.15
N LEU A 8 0.64 -13.50 20.03
CA LEU A 8 1.23 -13.24 18.72
C LEU A 8 1.53 -14.53 17.95
N LEU A 9 2.12 -15.51 18.62
CA LEU A 9 2.50 -16.78 17.98
C LEU A 9 1.32 -17.70 17.73
N GLY A 10 0.23 -17.52 18.48
CA GLY A 10 -1.03 -18.22 18.33
C GLY A 10 -1.93 -17.64 17.23
N ASP A 11 -1.67 -16.41 16.79
CA ASP A 11 -2.46 -15.72 15.78
C ASP A 11 -2.46 -16.45 14.43
N ARG A 12 -3.56 -16.31 13.70
CA ARG A 12 -3.82 -17.05 12.47
C ARG A 12 -4.36 -16.14 11.40
N ILE A 13 -3.84 -16.35 10.19
CA ILE A 13 -4.45 -15.85 8.97
C ILE A 13 -5.72 -16.68 8.74
N VAL A 14 -6.87 -16.01 8.83
CA VAL A 14 -8.18 -16.63 8.62
C VAL A 14 -8.60 -16.36 7.18
N PRO A 15 -8.84 -17.40 6.36
CA PRO A 15 -9.38 -17.21 5.02
C PRO A 15 -10.87 -16.85 5.10
N GLY A 16 -11.32 -16.01 4.19
CA GLY A 16 -12.73 -15.69 4.02
C GLY A 16 -12.92 -14.31 3.40
N GLN A 17 -14.11 -14.07 2.85
CA GLN A 17 -14.42 -12.79 2.24
C GLN A 17 -14.31 -11.62 3.23
N ASN A 18 -14.82 -11.77 4.45
CA ASN A 18 -14.89 -10.68 5.43
C ASN A 18 -13.69 -10.62 6.40
N THR A 19 -12.58 -11.31 6.08
CA THR A 19 -11.41 -11.36 6.97
C THR A 19 -10.35 -10.31 6.65
N SER A 20 -10.54 -9.54 5.58
CA SER A 20 -9.75 -8.36 5.25
C SER A 20 -10.61 -7.31 4.56
N SER A 21 -10.08 -6.08 4.41
CA SER A 21 -10.71 -5.02 3.63
C SER A 21 -10.66 -5.26 2.11
N ALA A 22 -10.13 -6.38 1.64
CA ALA A 22 -10.09 -6.75 0.23
C ALA A 22 -11.26 -7.65 -0.21
N GLY A 23 -12.10 -8.13 0.71
CA GLY A 23 -13.07 -9.17 0.34
C GLY A 23 -12.45 -10.55 0.12
N GLY A 24 -11.26 -10.80 0.67
CA GLY A 24 -10.44 -11.98 0.40
C GLY A 24 -8.98 -11.74 0.80
N PRO A 25 -7.99 -12.45 0.23
CA PRO A 25 -6.59 -12.19 0.51
C PRO A 25 -6.15 -10.79 0.04
N ASN A 26 -5.40 -10.07 0.89
CA ASN A 26 -4.81 -8.78 0.52
C ASN A 26 -3.46 -8.96 -0.18
N TRP A 27 -2.85 -7.86 -0.64
CA TRP A 27 -1.64 -7.90 -1.45
C TRP A 27 -0.44 -8.59 -0.78
N VAL A 28 -0.27 -8.49 0.54
CA VAL A 28 0.84 -9.17 1.23
C VAL A 28 0.58 -10.68 1.37
N GLN A 29 -0.67 -11.08 1.54
CA GLN A 29 -1.08 -12.49 1.55
C GLN A 29 -0.95 -13.11 0.16
N GLU A 30 -1.28 -12.36 -0.90
CA GLU A 30 -1.04 -12.75 -2.28
C GLU A 30 0.47 -12.86 -2.59
N LEU A 31 1.26 -11.84 -2.24
CA LEU A 31 2.71 -11.79 -2.50
C LEU A 31 3.49 -12.92 -1.82
N THR A 32 3.10 -13.27 -0.59
CA THR A 32 3.76 -14.33 0.18
C THR A 32 3.17 -15.73 -0.10
N GLY A 33 1.94 -15.80 -0.62
CA GLY A 33 1.15 -17.04 -0.65
C GLY A 33 0.64 -17.49 0.72
N CYS A 34 0.96 -16.77 1.80
CA CYS A 34 0.56 -17.08 3.16
C CYS A 34 -0.88 -16.60 3.41
N LYS A 35 -1.87 -17.39 2.97
CA LYS A 35 -3.30 -17.00 2.95
C LYS A 35 -4.16 -17.66 4.03
N LYS A 36 -3.60 -18.60 4.81
CA LYS A 36 -4.31 -19.29 5.90
C LYS A 36 -3.33 -19.89 6.90
N GLY A 37 -3.79 -20.12 8.12
CA GLY A 37 -3.01 -20.82 9.14
C GLY A 37 -2.09 -19.88 9.92
N ARG A 38 -1.08 -20.42 10.60
CA ARG A 38 -0.16 -19.58 11.38
C ARG A 38 0.91 -18.98 10.47
N PRO A 39 1.28 -17.70 10.64
CA PRO A 39 2.37 -17.06 9.90
C PRO A 39 3.66 -17.89 9.79
N ARG A 40 4.05 -18.55 10.89
CA ARG A 40 5.27 -19.35 10.99
C ARG A 40 5.26 -20.65 10.17
N ASP A 41 4.08 -21.14 9.81
CA ASP A 41 3.91 -22.40 9.09
C ASP A 41 3.93 -22.20 7.56
N CYS A 42 4.01 -20.95 7.09
CA CYS A 42 4.09 -20.60 5.68
C CYS A 42 5.54 -20.64 5.16
N ASP A 43 5.72 -21.01 3.89
CA ASP A 43 7.03 -21.01 3.21
C ASP A 43 7.68 -19.62 3.22
N LYS A 44 6.90 -18.59 2.87
CA LYS A 44 7.22 -17.18 3.11
C LYS A 44 6.37 -16.71 4.30
N GLN A 45 6.99 -16.55 5.47
CA GLN A 45 6.28 -16.11 6.67
C GLN A 45 5.75 -14.69 6.50
N LEU A 46 4.53 -14.44 6.99
CA LEU A 46 3.87 -13.14 6.93
C LEU A 46 3.44 -12.70 8.34
N TRP A 47 4.21 -11.78 8.94
CA TRP A 47 3.90 -11.20 10.24
C TRP A 47 3.30 -9.80 10.05
N GLY A 48 1.98 -9.71 10.17
CA GLY A 48 1.24 -8.46 9.95
C GLY A 48 1.07 -7.66 11.24
N PHE A 49 1.59 -6.44 11.26
CA PHE A 49 1.33 -5.44 12.32
C PHE A 49 0.39 -4.33 11.86
N ALA A 50 -0.01 -4.35 10.58
CA ALA A 50 -0.90 -3.35 9.99
C ALA A 50 -2.25 -3.31 10.71
N TYR A 51 -2.69 -2.11 11.05
CA TYR A 51 -4.01 -1.86 11.63
C TYR A 51 -4.87 -1.03 10.67
N ALA A 52 -6.10 -1.48 10.41
CA ALA A 52 -7.01 -0.78 9.52
C ALA A 52 -7.41 0.58 10.11
N GLY A 53 -7.34 1.65 9.32
CA GLY A 53 -7.58 3.01 9.80
C GLY A 53 -6.40 3.64 10.54
N ALA A 54 -5.19 3.08 10.44
CA ALA A 54 -4.01 3.70 11.02
C ALA A 54 -3.58 4.97 10.26
N ASP A 55 -3.31 6.02 11.03
CA ASP A 55 -2.48 7.16 10.63
C ASP A 55 -1.01 6.87 10.99
N ILE A 56 -0.08 7.69 10.50
CA ILE A 56 1.34 7.56 10.83
C ILE A 56 1.57 7.82 12.33
N SER A 57 1.07 8.96 12.82
CA SER A 57 1.21 9.39 14.21
C SER A 57 -0.06 10.16 14.64
N THR A 58 -0.07 10.59 15.90
CA THR A 58 -1.10 11.52 16.40
C THR A 58 -0.61 12.97 16.52
N THR A 59 0.52 13.32 15.90
CA THR A 59 1.11 14.66 16.01
C THR A 59 0.31 15.70 15.23
N PHE A 60 -0.15 15.35 14.02
CA PHE A 60 -0.80 16.28 13.09
C PHE A 60 -2.31 16.06 12.96
N VAL A 61 -2.75 14.81 13.09
CA VAL A 61 -4.16 14.39 13.08
C VAL A 61 -4.44 13.60 14.36
N PRO A 62 -5.67 13.64 14.92
CA PRO A 62 -6.08 12.63 15.88
C PRO A 62 -6.13 11.26 15.18
N LEU A 63 -6.22 10.19 15.97
CA LEU A 63 -6.50 8.86 15.41
C LEU A 63 -7.77 8.90 14.54
N HIS A 64 -7.68 8.35 13.32
CA HIS A 64 -8.80 8.23 12.38
C HIS A 64 -10.06 7.61 13.05
N TRP A 65 -9.85 6.65 13.94
CA TRP A 65 -10.86 6.20 14.90
C TRP A 65 -10.24 6.01 16.29
N ASN A 66 -11.01 6.21 17.35
CA ASN A 66 -10.52 6.07 18.74
C ASN A 66 -9.91 4.69 19.09
N HIS A 67 -10.15 3.66 18.29
CA HIS A 67 -9.65 2.30 18.47
C HIS A 67 -8.54 1.94 17.48
N THR A 68 -8.11 2.88 16.61
CA THR A 68 -7.00 2.64 15.69
C THR A 68 -5.66 2.72 16.42
N ILE A 69 -4.65 2.08 15.83
CA ILE A 69 -3.29 2.05 16.33
C ILE A 69 -2.44 2.78 15.30
N SER A 70 -1.73 3.84 15.70
CA SER A 70 -0.84 4.58 14.80
C SER A 70 0.28 3.69 14.28
N TYR A 71 0.90 4.08 13.17
CA TYR A 71 2.06 3.38 12.63
C TYR A 71 3.22 3.33 13.63
N GLU A 72 3.49 4.43 14.34
CA GLU A 72 4.51 4.46 15.40
C GLU A 72 4.24 3.42 16.50
N ASP A 73 2.98 3.28 16.92
CA ASP A 73 2.58 2.28 17.91
C ASP A 73 2.67 0.85 17.36
N GLN A 74 2.41 0.64 16.06
CA GLN A 74 2.61 -0.65 15.40
C GLN A 74 4.11 -1.04 15.36
N ILE A 75 5.00 -0.07 15.13
CA ILE A 75 6.45 -0.28 15.20
C ILE A 75 6.87 -0.58 16.64
N TYR A 76 6.37 0.16 17.63
CA TYR A 76 6.59 -0.13 19.04
C TYR A 76 6.13 -1.54 19.42
N GLN A 77 4.96 -1.95 18.92
CA GLN A 77 4.41 -3.29 19.12
C GLN A 77 5.32 -4.37 18.54
N TRP A 78 5.77 -4.20 17.31
CA TRP A 78 6.75 -5.09 16.70
C TRP A 78 8.04 -5.14 17.51
N ASP A 79 8.61 -4.00 17.89
CA ASP A 79 9.92 -3.94 18.56
C ASP A 79 9.89 -4.59 19.95
N THR A 80 8.83 -4.29 20.72
CA THR A 80 8.68 -4.72 22.10
C THR A 80 8.27 -6.17 22.22
N TYR A 81 7.31 -6.60 21.39
CA TYR A 81 6.63 -7.88 21.58
C TYR A 81 6.88 -8.86 20.42
N GLY A 82 7.05 -8.37 19.19
CA GLY A 82 7.26 -9.21 18.01
C GLY A 82 8.69 -9.69 17.84
N LYS A 83 9.64 -8.75 17.83
CA LYS A 83 11.07 -8.98 17.62
C LYS A 83 11.65 -10.08 18.53
N PRO A 84 11.33 -10.15 19.84
CA PRO A 84 11.91 -11.18 20.72
C PRO A 84 11.44 -12.61 20.43
N VAL A 85 10.31 -12.80 19.74
CA VAL A 85 9.63 -14.11 19.65
C VAL A 85 9.45 -14.62 18.22
N ILE A 86 9.46 -13.73 17.22
CA ILE A 86 9.35 -14.12 15.81
C ILE A 86 10.63 -14.80 15.34
N GLY A 87 11.80 -14.31 15.78
CA GLY A 87 13.09 -14.86 15.38
C GLY A 87 13.37 -14.71 13.88
N ALA A 88 12.88 -13.64 13.25
CA ALA A 88 13.08 -13.38 11.83
C ALA A 88 14.57 -13.17 11.52
N ASP A 89 15.07 -13.80 10.46
CA ASP A 89 16.39 -13.49 9.92
C ASP A 89 16.33 -12.10 9.25
N SER A 90 16.84 -11.09 9.94
CA SER A 90 16.77 -9.69 9.52
C SER A 90 17.43 -9.43 8.15
N THR A 91 18.38 -10.29 7.76
CA THR A 91 19.09 -10.22 6.46
C THR A 91 18.30 -10.82 5.31
N LYS A 92 17.22 -11.58 5.59
CA LYS A 92 16.34 -12.20 4.60
C LYS A 92 14.91 -11.67 4.66
N THR A 93 14.63 -10.79 5.60
CA THR A 93 13.27 -10.26 5.83
C THR A 93 13.06 -8.97 5.05
N LEU A 94 11.97 -8.92 4.29
CA LEU A 94 11.46 -7.70 3.69
C LEU A 94 10.51 -7.00 4.67
N VAL A 95 10.80 -5.75 5.02
CA VAL A 95 9.93 -4.86 5.79
C VAL A 95 9.09 -4.06 4.80
N ALA A 96 7.79 -4.30 4.78
CA ALA A 96 6.87 -3.66 3.84
C ALA A 96 5.94 -2.65 4.56
N SER A 97 5.80 -1.45 4.02
CA SER A 97 4.99 -0.37 4.59
C SER A 97 4.08 0.26 3.53
N TRP A 98 2.76 0.25 3.79
CA TRP A 98 1.77 0.99 3.03
C TRP A 98 0.86 1.75 4.01
N ILE A 99 1.13 3.04 4.16
CA ILE A 99 0.52 3.94 5.16
C ILE A 99 0.39 5.34 4.54
N GLY A 100 -0.36 6.24 5.17
CA GLY A 100 -0.56 7.61 4.67
C GLY A 100 -1.94 7.87 4.06
N ILE A 101 -2.73 6.81 3.80
CA ILE A 101 -4.07 6.93 3.18
C ILE A 101 -5.04 7.64 4.13
N ASN A 102 -5.03 7.32 5.42
CA ASN A 102 -5.90 7.98 6.39
C ASN A 102 -5.38 9.40 6.67
N ASP A 103 -4.07 9.56 6.83
CA ASP A 103 -3.42 10.86 7.04
C ASP A 103 -3.83 11.89 5.99
N ILE A 104 -3.70 11.55 4.70
CA ILE A 104 -4.05 12.49 3.62
C ILE A 104 -5.56 12.77 3.55
N ASN A 105 -6.41 11.80 3.91
CA ASN A 105 -7.86 11.99 3.93
C ASN A 105 -8.28 12.89 5.10
N ASP A 106 -7.68 12.70 6.27
CA ASP A 106 -8.02 13.44 7.48
C ASP A 106 -7.46 14.87 7.44
N MET A 107 -6.30 15.06 6.80
CA MET A 107 -5.75 16.38 6.52
C MET A 107 -6.40 17.07 5.32
N ALA A 108 -7.21 16.39 4.51
CA ALA A 108 -7.62 16.86 3.18
C ALA A 108 -8.27 18.25 3.18
N ASN A 109 -8.95 18.62 4.28
CA ASN A 109 -9.66 19.88 4.43
C ASN A 109 -8.96 20.88 5.36
N PHE A 110 -7.69 20.66 5.71
CA PHE A 110 -6.94 21.60 6.53
C PHE A 110 -6.75 22.94 5.80
N GLU A 111 -6.81 24.02 6.56
CA GLU A 111 -6.41 25.35 6.10
C GLU A 111 -4.91 25.53 6.36
N LEU A 112 -4.17 25.97 5.35
CA LEU A 112 -2.76 26.31 5.48
C LEU A 112 -2.60 27.82 5.75
N PRO A 113 -1.65 28.24 6.61
CA PRO A 113 -0.67 27.41 7.29
C PRO A 113 -1.24 26.60 8.45
N PHE A 114 -0.75 25.38 8.64
CA PHE A 114 -1.09 24.51 9.78
C PHE A 114 0.16 24.24 10.62
N ASN A 115 0.10 24.49 11.93
CA ASN A 115 1.25 24.34 12.84
C ASN A 115 2.56 25.00 12.33
N GLY A 116 2.45 26.15 11.66
CA GLY A 116 3.60 26.88 11.11
C GLY A 116 4.13 26.35 9.77
N LEU A 117 3.50 25.31 9.20
CA LEU A 117 3.82 24.75 7.88
C LEU A 117 2.90 25.43 6.84
N GLY A 118 3.50 26.10 5.86
CA GLY A 118 2.79 26.98 4.91
C GLY A 118 2.29 26.28 3.64
N THR A 119 2.82 25.11 3.32
CA THR A 119 2.47 24.36 2.11
C THR A 119 2.13 22.90 2.42
N TRP A 120 1.38 22.25 1.51
CA TRP A 120 1.14 20.80 1.58
C TRP A 120 2.43 19.99 1.56
N GLN A 121 3.44 20.45 0.81
CA GLN A 121 4.73 19.78 0.75
C GLN A 121 5.43 19.80 2.11
N GLU A 122 5.44 20.94 2.80
CA GLU A 122 6.02 21.06 4.15
C GLU A 122 5.25 20.19 5.16
N LEU A 123 3.92 20.23 5.14
CA LEU A 123 3.07 19.42 6.01
C LEU A 123 3.31 17.92 5.80
N TYR A 124 3.23 17.45 4.56
CA TYR A 124 3.43 16.03 4.25
C TYR A 124 4.86 15.60 4.54
N THR A 125 5.86 16.46 4.32
CA THR A 125 7.25 16.15 4.68
C THR A 125 7.39 15.91 6.18
N ALA A 126 6.74 16.74 7.01
CA ALA A 126 6.76 16.57 8.46
C ALA A 126 6.06 15.27 8.90
N VAL A 127 4.89 14.97 8.34
CA VAL A 127 4.13 13.73 8.63
C VAL A 127 4.89 12.48 8.21
N VAL A 128 5.38 12.43 6.96
CA VAL A 128 6.12 11.26 6.44
C VAL A 128 7.46 11.10 7.15
N ALA A 129 8.09 12.17 7.65
CA ALA A 129 9.30 12.05 8.44
C ALA A 129 9.10 11.21 9.72
N GLU A 130 7.93 11.26 10.35
CA GLU A 130 7.61 10.45 11.55
C GLU A 130 7.53 8.95 11.21
N GLN A 131 6.99 8.60 10.04
CA GLN A 131 7.00 7.20 9.55
C GLN A 131 8.43 6.66 9.47
N PHE A 132 9.34 7.42 8.86
CA PHE A 132 10.73 6.99 8.68
C PHE A 132 11.53 7.06 9.98
N ALA A 133 11.21 8.01 10.88
CA ALA A 133 11.79 8.06 12.22
C ALA A 133 11.44 6.82 13.05
N ALA A 134 10.20 6.35 12.98
CA ALA A 134 9.80 5.10 13.63
C ALA A 134 10.58 3.90 13.08
N LEU A 135 10.76 3.82 11.77
CA LEU A 135 11.47 2.73 11.09
C LEU A 135 12.96 2.63 11.43
N GLU A 136 13.57 3.67 12.02
CA GLU A 136 14.92 3.59 12.58
C GLU A 136 15.04 2.43 13.58
N ALA A 137 14.01 2.15 14.38
CA ALA A 137 14.01 1.01 15.31
C ALA A 137 14.18 -0.33 14.57
N VAL A 138 13.52 -0.48 13.43
CA VAL A 138 13.59 -1.68 12.58
C VAL A 138 14.96 -1.81 11.92
N TYR A 139 15.54 -0.69 11.45
CA TYR A 139 16.90 -0.66 10.92
C TYR A 139 17.96 -0.98 12.00
N ILE A 140 17.85 -0.39 13.19
CA ILE A 140 18.74 -0.63 14.33
C ILE A 140 18.70 -2.11 14.75
N ALA A 141 17.55 -2.75 14.65
CA ALA A 141 17.38 -4.19 14.88
C ALA A 141 18.01 -5.09 13.80
N GLY A 142 18.60 -4.52 12.75
CA GLY A 142 19.38 -5.25 11.76
C GLY A 142 18.66 -5.53 10.43
N HIS A 143 17.43 -5.05 10.24
CA HIS A 143 16.74 -5.21 8.95
C HIS A 143 17.35 -4.29 7.88
N ARG A 144 17.46 -4.80 6.65
CA ARG A 144 18.14 -4.10 5.54
C ARG A 144 17.34 -4.04 4.24
N HIS A 145 16.14 -4.60 4.19
CA HIS A 145 15.30 -4.61 3.00
C HIS A 145 13.96 -3.96 3.31
N PHE A 146 13.72 -2.78 2.73
CA PHE A 146 12.54 -1.98 2.95
C PHE A 146 11.80 -1.75 1.63
N LEU A 147 10.50 -2.01 1.63
CA LEU A 147 9.57 -1.71 0.55
C LEU A 147 8.50 -0.74 1.06
N PHE A 148 8.41 0.41 0.43
CA PHE A 148 7.39 1.41 0.67
C PHE A 148 6.42 1.41 -0.51
N MET A 149 5.13 1.54 -0.22
CA MET A 149 4.10 1.73 -1.22
C MET A 149 3.67 3.20 -1.16
N ASN A 150 3.68 3.91 -2.29
CA ASN A 150 3.07 5.23 -2.35
C ASN A 150 1.51 5.11 -2.29
N LEU A 151 0.81 6.23 -2.19
CA LEU A 151 -0.64 6.22 -2.10
C LEU A 151 -1.29 5.67 -3.39
N PRO A 152 -2.38 4.87 -3.26
CA PRO A 152 -3.21 4.49 -4.41
C PRO A 152 -3.91 5.71 -5.03
N PRO A 153 -4.58 5.56 -6.19
CA PRO A 153 -5.31 6.66 -6.82
C PRO A 153 -6.64 6.99 -6.10
N LEU A 154 -6.54 7.66 -4.95
CA LEU A 154 -7.68 8.07 -4.11
C LEU A 154 -8.64 9.04 -4.83
N ASP A 155 -8.11 9.79 -5.79
CA ASP A 155 -8.85 10.67 -6.71
C ASP A 155 -9.66 9.92 -7.78
N LYS A 156 -9.50 8.59 -7.87
CA LYS A 156 -10.29 7.73 -8.77
C LYS A 156 -11.33 6.87 -8.05
N ASN A 157 -11.46 6.99 -6.73
CA ASN A 157 -12.46 6.24 -5.97
C ASN A 157 -13.89 6.63 -6.38
N LEU A 158 -14.88 5.81 -6.00
CA LEU A 158 -16.27 6.01 -6.41
C LEU A 158 -16.83 7.39 -6.02
N ALA A 159 -16.47 7.89 -4.82
CA ALA A 159 -16.91 9.22 -4.39
C ALA A 159 -16.29 10.33 -5.25
N SER A 160 -15.03 10.17 -5.68
CA SER A 160 -14.32 11.09 -6.57
C SER A 160 -14.79 10.97 -8.03
N GLN A 161 -15.25 9.79 -8.47
CA GLN A 161 -15.92 9.62 -9.78
C GLN A 161 -17.24 10.40 -9.84
N VAL A 162 -17.99 10.44 -8.74
CA VAL A 162 -19.24 11.23 -8.61
C VAL A 162 -18.94 12.72 -8.46
N ASN A 163 -17.95 13.06 -7.64
CA ASN A 163 -17.52 14.44 -7.40
C ASN A 163 -16.01 14.61 -7.62
N PRO A 164 -15.57 14.97 -8.84
CA PRO A 164 -14.15 15.16 -9.15
C PRO A 164 -13.46 16.29 -8.36
N ALA A 165 -14.22 17.16 -7.71
CA ALA A 165 -13.69 18.21 -6.82
C ALA A 165 -13.46 17.72 -5.38
N ARG A 166 -13.80 16.45 -5.08
CA ARG A 166 -13.57 15.84 -3.76
C ARG A 166 -12.08 15.81 -3.42
N LEU A 167 -11.76 16.04 -2.16
CA LEU A 167 -10.41 15.96 -1.63
C LEU A 167 -10.13 14.57 -1.02
N PRO A 168 -8.86 14.11 -1.01
CA PRO A 168 -7.68 14.78 -1.55
C PRO A 168 -7.67 14.85 -3.08
N SER A 169 -7.23 15.98 -3.64
CA SER A 169 -7.12 16.14 -5.09
C SER A 169 -5.95 15.34 -5.67
N THR A 170 -5.94 15.12 -6.99
CA THR A 170 -4.79 14.53 -7.70
C THR A 170 -3.48 15.22 -7.36
N GLN A 171 -3.48 16.56 -7.23
CA GLN A 171 -2.27 17.30 -6.88
C GLN A 171 -1.81 17.00 -5.45
N MET A 172 -2.72 16.91 -4.48
CA MET A 172 -2.37 16.55 -3.10
C MET A 172 -1.76 15.16 -3.03
N ILE A 173 -2.36 14.19 -3.74
CA ILE A 173 -1.86 12.80 -3.79
C ILE A 173 -0.47 12.75 -4.43
N LYS A 174 -0.25 13.46 -5.54
CA LYS A 174 1.07 13.56 -6.17
C LYS A 174 2.10 14.18 -5.25
N THR A 175 1.78 15.30 -4.60
CA THR A 175 2.67 15.94 -3.62
C THR A 175 3.03 14.98 -2.48
N TYR A 176 2.07 14.23 -1.94
CA TYR A 176 2.33 13.23 -0.89
C TYR A 176 3.24 12.09 -1.39
N ASN A 177 2.94 11.55 -2.58
CA ASN A 177 3.75 10.49 -3.19
C ASN A 177 5.19 10.94 -3.50
N ASP A 178 5.36 12.18 -3.94
CA ASP A 178 6.68 12.77 -4.15
C ASP A 178 7.46 12.92 -2.83
N VAL A 179 6.78 13.31 -1.75
CA VAL A 179 7.38 13.35 -0.40
C VAL A 179 7.80 11.96 0.05
N VAL A 180 6.96 10.92 -0.08
CA VAL A 180 7.33 9.54 0.25
C VAL A 180 8.60 9.11 -0.51
N ASN A 181 8.68 9.42 -1.80
CA ASN A 181 9.87 9.14 -2.61
C ASN A 181 11.10 9.88 -2.09
N GLN A 182 11.00 11.18 -1.82
CA GLN A 182 12.12 12.00 -1.33
C GLN A 182 12.60 11.55 0.05
N THR A 183 11.69 11.24 0.98
CA THR A 183 12.05 10.75 2.31
C THR A 183 12.69 9.36 2.23
N ALA A 184 12.18 8.47 1.37
CA ALA A 184 12.80 7.17 1.13
C ALA A 184 14.22 7.29 0.55
N MET A 185 14.45 8.26 -0.34
CA MET A 185 15.81 8.56 -0.84
C MET A 185 16.73 9.00 0.29
N GLY A 186 16.29 9.96 1.12
CA GLY A 186 17.07 10.42 2.27
C GLY A 186 17.38 9.28 3.26
N PHE A 187 16.42 8.38 3.49
CA PHE A 187 16.64 7.18 4.31
C PHE A 187 17.68 6.24 3.68
N SER A 188 17.62 6.02 2.37
CA SER A 188 18.63 5.22 1.66
C SER A 188 20.03 5.83 1.70
N GLU A 189 20.15 7.16 1.65
CA GLU A 189 21.44 7.87 1.75
C GLU A 189 22.01 7.79 3.16
N LYS A 190 21.14 7.89 4.18
CA LYS A 190 21.50 7.74 5.59
C LYS A 190 21.91 6.30 5.94
N HIS A 191 21.35 5.30 5.27
CA HIS A 191 21.57 3.87 5.52
C HIS A 191 22.08 3.14 4.26
N PRO A 192 23.35 3.38 3.84
CA PRO A 192 23.88 2.88 2.58
C PRO A 192 24.04 1.36 2.50
N ASP A 193 23.95 0.65 3.62
CA ASP A 193 23.94 -0.81 3.71
C ASP A 193 22.52 -1.40 3.53
N SER A 194 21.50 -0.56 3.36
CA SER A 194 20.12 -0.98 3.17
C SER A 194 19.69 -0.95 1.70
N THR A 195 18.58 -1.62 1.44
CA THR A 195 17.83 -1.61 0.19
C THR A 195 16.52 -0.94 0.48
N VAL A 196 16.30 0.22 -0.14
CA VAL A 196 15.10 1.02 0.07
C VAL A 196 14.42 1.17 -1.27
N LEU A 197 13.21 0.62 -1.39
CA LEU A 197 12.45 0.61 -2.62
C LEU A 197 11.11 1.30 -2.38
N VAL A 198 10.68 2.13 -3.33
CA VAL A 198 9.30 2.62 -3.38
C VAL A 198 8.62 2.03 -4.60
N PHE A 199 7.45 1.42 -4.39
CA PHE A 199 6.58 0.94 -5.44
C PHE A 199 5.50 1.97 -5.76
N ASP A 200 5.30 2.22 -7.05
CA ASP A 200 4.31 3.15 -7.55
C ASP A 200 2.92 2.51 -7.65
N ALA A 201 2.25 2.41 -6.50
CA ALA A 201 0.89 1.91 -6.38
C ALA A 201 -0.12 2.81 -7.11
N TYR A 202 0.10 4.13 -7.11
CA TYR A 202 -0.77 5.09 -7.82
C TYR A 202 -0.92 4.74 -9.29
N SER A 203 0.21 4.69 -10.01
CA SER A 203 0.20 4.46 -11.46
C SER A 203 -0.26 3.05 -11.80
N TRP A 204 0.18 2.04 -11.05
CA TRP A 204 -0.21 0.66 -11.31
C TRP A 204 -1.71 0.43 -11.09
N LEU A 205 -2.27 0.88 -9.96
CA LEU A 205 -3.70 0.70 -9.70
C LEU A 205 -4.57 1.57 -10.61
N THR A 206 -4.06 2.71 -11.08
CA THR A 206 -4.68 3.47 -12.16
C THR A 206 -4.77 2.62 -13.44
N GLN A 207 -3.68 1.95 -13.83
CA GLN A 207 -3.70 1.07 -14.99
C GLN A 207 -4.64 -0.12 -14.81
N VAL A 208 -4.65 -0.77 -13.64
CA VAL A 208 -5.59 -1.87 -13.35
C VAL A 208 -7.03 -1.39 -13.46
N LEU A 209 -7.34 -0.17 -13.01
CA LEU A 209 -8.68 0.40 -13.14
C LEU A 209 -9.05 0.72 -14.60
N ASP A 210 -8.13 1.34 -15.34
CA ASP A 210 -8.34 1.75 -16.73
C ASP A 210 -8.40 0.54 -17.69
N GLU A 211 -7.71 -0.55 -17.37
CA GLU A 211 -7.64 -1.82 -18.13
C GLU A 211 -8.34 -2.99 -17.41
N ALA A 212 -9.33 -2.71 -16.57
CA ALA A 212 -9.97 -3.66 -15.65
C ALA A 212 -10.35 -5.02 -16.26
N ALA A 213 -10.86 -5.03 -17.49
CA ALA A 213 -11.27 -6.25 -18.18
C ALA A 213 -10.12 -7.26 -18.35
N SER A 214 -8.88 -6.79 -18.56
CA SER A 214 -7.68 -7.63 -18.67
C SER A 214 -7.35 -8.38 -17.38
N PHE A 215 -7.87 -7.90 -16.24
CA PHE A 215 -7.70 -8.49 -14.92
C PHE A 215 -8.93 -9.29 -14.45
N GLY A 216 -9.93 -9.50 -15.33
CA GLY A 216 -11.18 -10.18 -14.98
C GLY A 216 -12.14 -9.32 -14.16
N ILE A 217 -11.93 -7.99 -14.13
CA ILE A 217 -12.77 -7.04 -13.42
C ILE A 217 -13.76 -6.43 -14.43
N THR A 218 -15.06 -6.60 -14.17
CA THR A 218 -16.14 -6.15 -15.06
C THR A 218 -16.89 -4.92 -14.52
N ASN A 219 -16.73 -4.60 -13.23
CA ASN A 219 -17.39 -3.45 -12.61
C ASN A 219 -16.39 -2.54 -11.89
N THR A 220 -16.25 -1.32 -12.39
CA THR A 220 -15.33 -0.29 -11.86
C THR A 220 -16.04 0.94 -11.29
N THR A 221 -17.37 0.95 -11.36
CA THR A 221 -18.23 2.12 -11.11
C THR A 221 -19.17 1.94 -9.90
N SER A 222 -19.11 0.78 -9.25
CA SER A 222 -19.88 0.49 -8.04
C SER A 222 -19.20 -0.58 -7.18
N PHE A 223 -19.76 -0.85 -6.01
CA PHE A 223 -19.49 -2.04 -5.19
C PHE A 223 -20.84 -2.69 -4.81
N CYS A 224 -20.82 -3.96 -4.42
CA CYS A 224 -22.03 -4.65 -3.95
C CYS A 224 -22.48 -4.06 -2.59
N PRO A 225 -23.71 -3.52 -2.43
CA PRO A 225 -24.16 -3.00 -1.13
C PRO A 225 -24.16 -4.06 -0.01
N SER A 226 -24.33 -5.33 -0.39
CA SER A 226 -24.34 -6.49 0.51
C SER A 226 -22.98 -7.16 0.64
N TYR A 227 -21.87 -6.50 0.28
CA TYR A 227 -20.51 -7.08 0.25
C TYR A 227 -20.04 -7.74 1.55
N LYS A 228 -20.72 -7.50 2.69
CA LYS A 228 -20.45 -8.15 3.99
C LYS A 228 -21.35 -9.35 4.30
N ALA A 229 -22.28 -9.74 3.42
CA ALA A 229 -23.11 -10.90 3.72
C ALA A 229 -22.23 -12.18 3.84
N TRP A 230 -22.60 -13.06 4.76
CA TRP A 230 -21.76 -14.18 5.18
C TRP A 230 -21.59 -15.26 4.09
N ASP A 231 -22.52 -15.31 3.14
CA ASP A 231 -22.58 -16.26 2.02
C ASP A 231 -22.32 -15.60 0.65
N MET A 232 -21.83 -14.35 0.64
CA MET A 232 -21.60 -13.57 -0.59
C MET A 232 -20.76 -14.29 -1.64
N ASP A 233 -19.78 -15.10 -1.22
CA ASP A 233 -18.93 -15.89 -2.13
C ASP A 233 -19.74 -16.86 -3.02
N THR A 234 -20.92 -17.28 -2.56
CA THR A 234 -21.75 -18.27 -3.25
C THR A 234 -23.16 -17.80 -3.61
N ASN A 235 -23.65 -16.75 -2.94
CA ASN A 235 -25.04 -16.29 -3.04
C ASN A 235 -25.17 -14.82 -3.49
N TYR A 236 -24.12 -14.24 -4.08
CA TYR A 236 -24.10 -12.86 -4.57
C TYR A 236 -25.31 -12.49 -5.45
N ALA A 237 -25.82 -13.44 -6.26
CA ALA A 237 -26.94 -13.20 -7.17
C ALA A 237 -28.25 -12.92 -6.42
N ALA A 238 -28.47 -13.54 -5.25
CA ALA A 238 -29.65 -13.26 -4.42
C ALA A 238 -29.65 -11.83 -3.86
N TYR A 239 -28.49 -11.20 -3.79
CA TYR A 239 -28.31 -9.81 -3.39
C TYR A 239 -28.32 -8.83 -4.58
N GLY A 240 -28.55 -9.30 -5.81
CA GLY A 240 -28.45 -8.48 -7.02
C GLY A 240 -27.04 -8.02 -7.33
N CYS A 241 -26.02 -8.72 -6.80
CA CYS A 241 -24.62 -8.44 -7.05
C CYS A 241 -24.06 -9.42 -8.10
N GLN A 242 -22.86 -9.13 -8.59
CA GLN A 242 -22.02 -10.08 -9.34
C GLN A 242 -20.98 -10.71 -8.37
N PRO A 243 -20.16 -11.68 -8.80
CA PRO A 243 -19.08 -12.19 -7.96
C PRO A 243 -18.19 -11.05 -7.46
N ILE A 244 -17.80 -11.07 -6.18
CA ILE A 244 -17.02 -9.98 -5.57
C ILE A 244 -15.71 -9.74 -6.32
N GLY A 245 -15.05 -10.79 -6.80
CA GLY A 245 -13.82 -10.68 -7.57
C GLY A 245 -13.96 -9.97 -8.92
N GLU A 246 -15.18 -9.78 -9.42
CA GLU A 246 -15.42 -9.04 -10.66
C GLU A 246 -15.59 -7.52 -10.45
N TYR A 247 -15.66 -7.05 -9.19
CA TYR A 247 -15.61 -5.62 -8.88
C TYR A 247 -14.16 -5.15 -8.71
N PHE A 248 -13.89 -3.90 -9.07
CA PHE A 248 -12.64 -3.23 -8.68
C PHE A 248 -12.73 -2.78 -7.21
N TRP A 249 -13.86 -2.16 -6.85
CA TRP A 249 -14.12 -1.62 -5.52
C TRP A 249 -14.83 -2.66 -4.65
N TYR A 250 -14.22 -3.01 -3.53
CA TYR A 250 -14.84 -3.87 -2.51
C TYR A 250 -15.89 -3.09 -1.70
N ASP A 251 -15.54 -1.86 -1.33
CA ASP A 251 -16.43 -0.89 -0.71
C ASP A 251 -16.08 0.53 -1.20
N SER A 252 -16.54 1.57 -0.49
CA SER A 252 -16.29 2.96 -0.87
C SER A 252 -14.82 3.41 -0.84
N GLY A 253 -13.93 2.66 -0.19
CA GLY A 253 -12.53 3.04 0.01
C GLY A 253 -11.51 1.96 -0.32
N HIS A 254 -11.93 0.70 -0.46
CA HIS A 254 -11.03 -0.44 -0.65
C HIS A 254 -11.20 -1.13 -1.99
N ILE A 255 -10.10 -1.68 -2.51
CA ILE A 255 -10.08 -2.48 -3.73
C ILE A 255 -10.28 -3.96 -3.42
N THR A 256 -10.80 -4.74 -4.36
CA THR A 256 -11.05 -6.18 -4.15
C THR A 256 -9.77 -7.01 -4.15
N TYR A 257 -9.87 -8.25 -3.68
CA TYR A 257 -8.78 -9.23 -3.71
C TYR A 257 -8.25 -9.48 -5.14
N THR A 258 -9.08 -9.31 -6.18
CA THR A 258 -8.63 -9.39 -7.58
C THR A 258 -7.65 -8.27 -7.90
N ALA A 259 -7.97 -7.03 -7.52
CA ALA A 259 -7.06 -5.90 -7.69
C ALA A 259 -5.82 -6.02 -6.77
N HIS A 260 -5.98 -6.52 -5.55
CA HIS A 260 -4.85 -6.82 -4.66
C HIS A 260 -3.92 -7.91 -5.22
N LYS A 261 -4.45 -8.92 -5.92
CA LYS A 261 -3.67 -9.94 -6.62
C LYS A 261 -2.87 -9.32 -7.77
N ALA A 262 -3.51 -8.51 -8.61
CA ALA A 262 -2.82 -7.78 -9.67
C ALA A 262 -1.71 -6.86 -9.12
N LEU A 263 -1.95 -6.22 -7.97
CA LEU A 263 -0.94 -5.45 -7.26
C LEU A 263 0.23 -6.33 -6.77
N ALA A 264 -0.06 -7.45 -6.13
CA ALA A 264 0.95 -8.36 -5.60
C ALA A 264 1.85 -8.94 -6.69
N GLU A 265 1.27 -9.38 -7.81
CA GLU A 265 2.02 -9.88 -8.98
C GLU A 265 2.97 -8.81 -9.52
N LYS A 266 2.52 -7.55 -9.57
CA LYS A 266 3.37 -6.44 -10.03
C LYS A 266 4.47 -6.09 -9.03
N VAL A 267 4.18 -6.16 -7.74
CA VAL A 267 5.18 -5.98 -6.68
C VAL A 267 6.23 -7.09 -6.76
N GLU A 268 5.84 -8.34 -6.97
CA GLU A 268 6.78 -9.45 -7.15
C GLU A 268 7.68 -9.23 -8.36
N GLU A 269 7.11 -8.85 -9.51
CA GLU A 269 7.88 -8.49 -10.70
C GLU A 269 8.89 -7.36 -10.41
N PHE A 270 8.45 -6.31 -9.72
CA PHE A 270 9.30 -5.18 -9.33
C PHE A 270 10.45 -5.62 -8.42
N LEU A 271 10.19 -6.43 -7.39
CA LEU A 271 11.19 -6.96 -6.47
C LEU A 271 12.22 -7.84 -7.18
N LEU A 272 11.77 -8.71 -8.10
CA LEU A 272 12.66 -9.57 -8.89
C LEU A 272 13.59 -8.75 -9.78
N ARG A 273 13.06 -7.74 -10.49
CA ARG A 273 13.87 -6.84 -11.34
C ARG A 273 14.94 -6.09 -10.53
N LYS A 274 14.58 -5.58 -9.35
CA LYS A 274 15.53 -4.86 -8.47
C LYS A 274 16.58 -5.79 -7.84
N SER A 275 16.25 -7.07 -7.66
CA SER A 275 17.19 -8.08 -7.16
C SER A 275 18.23 -8.46 -8.22
N VAL A 276 17.84 -8.64 -9.48
CA VAL A 276 18.76 -9.00 -10.59
C VAL A 276 19.70 -7.85 -10.95
N GLY A 277 19.23 -6.60 -10.90
CA GLY A 277 20.06 -5.41 -11.15
C GLY A 277 21.29 -5.26 -10.24
N ARG A 278 21.32 -5.96 -9.10
CA ARG A 278 22.48 -5.99 -8.18
C ARG A 278 23.51 -7.08 -8.46
N CYS A 279 23.13 -8.17 -9.13
CA CYS A 279 24.05 -9.29 -9.39
C CYS A 279 24.90 -9.12 -10.66
N GLY A 280 24.62 -8.12 -11.51
CA GLY A 280 25.22 -7.98 -12.85
C GLY A 280 26.29 -6.90 -13.04
N GLY A 281 26.68 -6.12 -12.03
CA GLY A 281 27.56 -4.95 -12.24
C GLY A 281 28.61 -4.74 -11.17
N LYS A 282 29.88 -4.99 -11.50
CA LYS A 282 31.01 -4.38 -10.80
C LYS A 282 31.01 -2.87 -11.09
N THR A 283 31.12 -2.07 -10.04
CA THR A 283 31.41 -0.62 -10.01
C THR A 283 30.47 0.31 -10.80
N SER A 284 29.46 0.85 -10.11
CA SER A 284 28.94 2.20 -10.36
C SER A 284 28.08 2.63 -9.16
N THR A 285 28.28 3.87 -8.72
CA THR A 285 27.48 4.56 -7.69
C THR A 285 25.98 4.32 -7.90
N ALA A 286 25.29 3.95 -6.82
CA ALA A 286 23.85 3.72 -6.82
C ALA A 286 23.13 5.03 -7.16
N ARG A 287 22.63 5.14 -8.40
CA ARG A 287 21.57 6.09 -8.72
C ARG A 287 20.26 5.49 -8.24
N VAL A 288 19.58 6.24 -7.38
CA VAL A 288 18.15 6.08 -7.13
C VAL A 288 17.45 6.00 -8.49
N LEU A 289 16.85 4.85 -8.81
CA LEU A 289 15.90 4.75 -9.91
C LEU A 289 14.54 5.25 -9.39
N GLY A 290 14.43 6.57 -9.27
CA GLY A 290 13.15 7.25 -9.31
C GLY A 290 12.69 7.21 -10.76
N ASN A 291 11.48 6.69 -11.01
CA ASN A 291 10.87 6.82 -12.33
C ASN A 291 10.56 8.30 -12.56
N SER A 292 11.52 9.06 -13.09
CA SER A 292 11.19 10.27 -13.84
C SER A 292 10.49 9.80 -15.11
N MET A 293 9.25 10.25 -15.31
CA MET A 293 8.50 10.28 -16.57
C MET A 293 9.26 9.69 -17.78
N ASP A 294 9.13 8.37 -18.00
CA ASP A 294 9.41 7.83 -19.33
C ASP A 294 8.26 8.27 -20.24
N GLN A 295 8.61 9.17 -21.13
CA GLN A 295 7.81 9.63 -22.25
C GLN A 295 7.36 8.42 -23.08
N TRP A 296 6.10 8.01 -22.91
CA TRP A 296 5.41 7.29 -23.97
C TRP A 296 4.95 8.32 -25.00
N GLU A 297 5.74 8.47 -26.05
CA GLU A 297 5.35 9.19 -27.25
C GLU A 297 4.05 8.61 -27.80
N SER A 298 3.00 9.42 -27.74
CA SER A 298 1.79 9.30 -28.53
C SER A 298 2.14 9.35 -30.02
N HIS A 299 2.36 8.20 -30.66
CA HIS A 299 2.29 8.12 -32.11
C HIS A 299 0.82 8.09 -32.55
N LEU A 300 0.25 9.29 -32.66
CA LEU A 300 -0.85 9.57 -33.58
C LEU A 300 -0.35 9.32 -35.00
N ILE A 301 -0.73 8.19 -35.61
CA ILE A 301 -0.79 8.09 -37.07
C ILE A 301 -2.24 8.36 -37.45
N ARG A 302 -2.51 9.59 -37.91
CA ARG A 302 -3.73 9.94 -38.62
C ARG A 302 -3.42 10.16 -40.11
N LYS A 303 -4.14 9.40 -40.93
CA LYS A 303 -4.60 9.63 -42.32
C LYS A 303 -3.58 9.51 -43.47
N GLN A 304 -3.87 8.66 -44.46
CA GLN A 304 -4.61 9.04 -45.69
C GLN A 304 -4.95 7.85 -46.63
N ASP A 305 -6.22 7.83 -47.03
CA ASP A 305 -6.81 7.59 -48.37
C ASP A 305 -6.83 6.20 -49.07
N LEU A 306 -8.05 5.59 -49.08
CA LEU A 306 -8.92 5.13 -50.21
C LEU A 306 -8.28 4.52 -51.50
N PRO A 307 -8.91 3.51 -52.18
CA PRO A 307 -10.21 3.70 -52.84
C PRO A 307 -11.20 2.51 -52.98
N THR A 308 -12.41 2.92 -53.39
CA THR A 308 -13.67 2.24 -53.82
C THR A 308 -14.48 1.47 -52.80
#